data_AF-A0A930UT49-F1
#
_entry.id   AF-A0A930UT49-F1
#
_cell.length_a   1.000
_cell.length_b   1.000
_cell.length_c   1.000
_cell.angle_alpha   90.00
_cell.angle_beta   90.00
_cell.angle_gamma   90.00
#
_symmetry.space_group_name_H-M   'P 1'
#
loop_
_entity.id
_entity.type
_entity.pdbx_description
1 polymer ?
#
loop_
_entity_poly.entity_id
_entity_poly.type
_entity_poly.pdbx_seq_one_letter_code
_entity_poly.pdbx_strand_id
1 'polypeptide(L)'
;MKKWTAQGEYRTDSSVLHIAVARLLGYRWPAERDESMKLADEQRHWAAQSQNLNVHADKDGIVCIPALRGEAPAADRLLKLLAAAYGDAWSHSVLNQLLKNADHEGKSLETWLRDKFFSQHCKIFQHRPFIWHIWDG
;
A
#
# COMPACT_ATOMS: atom_id res chain seq x y z
N MET A 1 30.91 -14.54 11.89
CA MET A 1 30.18 -14.52 10.60
C MET A 1 29.11 -13.45 10.65
N LYS A 2 29.17 -12.44 9.79
CA LYS A 2 28.11 -11.43 9.64
C LYS A 2 27.03 -12.06 8.72
N LYS A 3 25.79 -12.18 9.21
CA LYS A 3 24.66 -12.65 8.39
C LYS A 3 24.21 -11.48 7.51
N TRP A 4 24.00 -11.71 6.22
CA TRP A 4 23.54 -10.72 5.26
C TRP A 4 22.19 -11.13 4.69
N THR A 5 21.34 -10.14 4.42
CA THR A 5 20.07 -10.34 3.73
C THR A 5 20.22 -9.90 2.28
N ALA A 6 19.62 -10.61 1.32
CA ALA A 6 19.62 -10.20 -0.08
C ALA A 6 18.33 -9.43 -0.40
N GLN A 7 18.37 -8.55 -1.40
CA GLN A 7 17.16 -7.99 -1.99
C GLN A 7 16.43 -9.12 -2.73
N GLY A 8 15.21 -9.42 -2.28
CA GLY A 8 14.35 -10.41 -2.92
C GLY A 8 13.49 -9.80 -4.03
N GLU A 9 12.70 -10.64 -4.69
CA GLU A 9 11.70 -10.22 -5.65
C GLU A 9 10.63 -9.31 -5.02
N TYR A 10 9.98 -8.48 -5.84
CA TYR A 10 8.86 -7.68 -5.38
C TYR A 10 7.74 -8.58 -4.85
N ARG A 11 7.30 -8.29 -3.63
CA ARG A 11 6.21 -9.00 -2.98
C ARG A 11 4.92 -8.79 -3.77
N THR A 12 4.07 -9.80 -3.84
CA THR A 12 2.72 -9.69 -4.41
C THR A 12 1.64 -10.22 -3.48
N ASP A 13 1.99 -10.56 -2.23
CA ASP A 13 1.04 -11.10 -1.24
C ASP A 13 -0.03 -10.09 -0.82
N SER A 14 -1.07 -10.59 -0.14
CA SER A 14 -2.26 -9.81 0.23
C SER A 14 -1.96 -8.54 1.02
N SER A 15 -0.87 -8.50 1.80
CA SER A 15 -0.53 -7.32 2.61
C SER A 15 -0.08 -6.13 1.77
N VAL A 16 0.37 -6.33 0.53
CA VAL A 16 0.87 -5.25 -0.34
C VAL A 16 -0.21 -4.20 -0.60
N LEU A 17 -1.44 -4.62 -0.91
CA LEU A 17 -2.53 -3.66 -1.15
C LEU A 17 -2.86 -2.86 0.12
N HIS A 18 -2.83 -3.49 1.30
CA HIS A 18 -3.03 -2.78 2.57
C HIS A 18 -1.91 -1.78 2.88
N ILE A 19 -0.65 -2.15 2.61
CA ILE A 19 0.51 -1.26 2.75
C ILE A 19 0.39 -0.08 1.79
N ALA A 20 -0.01 -0.33 0.55
CA ALA A 20 -0.21 0.70 -0.46
C ALA A 20 -1.33 1.68 -0.07
N VAL A 21 -2.45 1.21 0.48
CA VAL A 21 -3.51 2.09 1.01
C VAL A 21 -3.02 2.89 2.22
N ALA A 22 -2.32 2.26 3.16
CA ALA A 22 -1.73 2.98 4.30
C ALA A 22 -0.77 4.09 3.85
N ARG A 23 0.08 3.80 2.85
CA ARG A 23 0.99 4.78 2.24
C ARG A 23 0.24 5.90 1.53
N LEU A 24 -0.83 5.56 0.79
CA LEU A 24 -1.70 6.52 0.13
C LEU A 24 -2.38 7.46 1.14
N LEU A 25 -2.73 6.98 2.33
CA LEU A 25 -3.28 7.80 3.43
C LEU A 25 -2.19 8.54 4.24
N GLY A 26 -0.93 8.53 3.78
CA GLY A 26 0.17 9.25 4.42
C GLY A 26 0.82 8.52 5.60
N TYR A 27 0.48 7.26 5.88
CA TYR A 27 1.15 6.49 6.92
C TYR A 27 2.61 6.22 6.54
N ARG A 28 3.50 6.45 7.50
CA ARG A 28 4.95 6.23 7.40
C ARG A 28 5.39 5.35 8.56
N TRP A 29 6.10 4.26 8.26
CA TRP A 29 6.55 3.31 9.27
C TRP A 29 7.70 3.93 10.09
N PRO A 30 7.89 3.51 11.36
CA PRO A 30 8.99 4.00 12.20
C PRO A 30 10.36 3.92 11.52
N ALA A 31 10.62 2.83 10.79
CA ALA A 31 11.85 2.59 10.03
C ALA A 31 12.15 3.67 8.97
N GLU A 32 11.16 4.45 8.55
CA GLU A 32 11.33 5.52 7.56
C GLU A 32 11.48 6.90 8.18
N ARG A 33 11.26 7.03 9.48
CA ARG A 33 11.27 8.30 10.22
C ARG A 33 12.40 8.37 11.24
N ASP A 34 12.81 7.23 11.78
CA ASP A 34 13.85 7.13 12.79
C ASP A 34 15.17 6.73 12.15
N GLU A 35 16.01 7.73 11.85
CA GLU A 35 17.36 7.53 11.32
C GLU A 35 18.29 6.75 12.28
N SER A 36 17.97 6.79 13.58
CA SER A 36 18.74 6.09 14.62
C SER A 36 18.34 4.62 14.76
N MET A 37 17.24 4.20 14.12
CA MET A 37 16.76 2.83 14.19
C MET A 37 17.83 1.85 13.67
N LYS A 38 18.09 0.81 14.47
CA LYS A 38 19.01 -0.26 14.10
C LYS A 38 18.33 -1.15 13.06
N LEU A 39 18.72 -0.96 11.80
CA LEU A 39 18.22 -1.70 10.64
C LEU A 39 19.41 -2.33 9.90
N ALA A 40 19.16 -3.45 9.22
CA ALA A 40 20.12 -3.98 8.25
C ALA A 40 20.29 -2.99 7.07
N ASP A 41 21.45 -3.04 6.41
CA ASP A 41 21.77 -2.13 5.31
C ASP A 41 20.75 -2.22 4.18
N GLU A 42 20.26 -3.43 3.87
CA GLU A 42 19.24 -3.64 2.84
C GLU A 42 17.87 -3.09 3.25
N GLN A 43 17.52 -3.15 4.55
CA GLN A 43 16.28 -2.54 5.05
C GLN A 43 16.35 -1.02 4.99
N ARG A 44 17.52 -0.42 5.31
CA ARG A 44 17.73 1.03 5.17
C ARG A 44 17.61 1.47 3.72
N HIS A 45 18.18 0.69 2.80
CA HIS A 45 18.02 0.95 1.37
C HIS A 45 16.54 1.01 0.96
N TRP A 46 15.73 0.02 1.34
CA TRP A 46 14.30 0.03 1.02
C TRP A 46 13.51 1.13 1.73
N ALA A 47 13.85 1.44 2.99
CA ALA A 47 13.25 2.55 3.70
C ALA A 47 13.49 3.88 2.96
N ALA A 48 14.72 4.10 2.47
CA ALA A 48 15.06 5.27 1.66
C ALA A 48 14.35 5.28 0.30
N GLN A 49 14.33 4.14 -0.42
CA GLN A 49 13.64 4.03 -1.71
C GLN A 49 12.14 4.30 -1.59
N SER A 50 11.49 3.82 -0.52
CA SER A 50 10.07 4.04 -0.31
C SER A 50 9.71 5.52 -0.21
N GLN A 51 10.64 6.38 0.25
CA GLN A 51 10.38 7.82 0.39
C GLN A 51 9.98 8.49 -0.94
N ASN A 52 10.42 7.94 -2.07
CA ASN A 52 10.02 8.43 -3.39
C ASN A 52 8.49 8.32 -3.62
N LEU A 53 7.81 7.42 -2.91
CA LEU A 53 6.36 7.23 -3.00
C LEU A 53 5.56 8.29 -2.22
N ASN A 54 6.21 9.15 -1.44
CA ASN A 54 5.51 10.17 -0.64
C ASN A 54 4.75 11.17 -1.50
N VAL A 55 5.14 11.36 -2.76
CA VAL A 55 4.41 12.20 -3.72
C VAL A 55 2.98 11.74 -3.97
N HIS A 56 2.69 10.45 -3.71
CA HIS A 56 1.35 9.88 -3.86
C HIS A 56 0.51 9.99 -2.59
N ALA A 57 1.11 10.29 -1.44
CA ALA A 57 0.40 10.37 -0.18
C ALA A 57 -0.62 11.52 -0.20
N ASP A 58 -1.78 11.25 0.37
CA ASP A 58 -2.76 12.27 0.69
C ASP A 58 -2.21 13.21 1.77
N LYS A 59 -2.61 14.48 1.70
CA LYS A 59 -2.11 15.54 2.60
C LYS A 59 -2.79 15.52 3.96
N ASP A 60 -4.08 15.22 4.01
CA ASP A 60 -4.85 15.18 5.26
C ASP A 60 -5.18 13.74 5.69
N GLY A 61 -4.81 12.76 4.87
CA GLY A 61 -5.02 11.35 5.15
C GLY A 61 -6.45 10.90 4.87
N ILE A 62 -7.20 11.66 4.08
CA ILE A 62 -8.55 11.32 3.65
C ILE A 62 -8.53 11.03 2.16
N VAL A 63 -9.03 9.85 1.77
CA VAL A 63 -9.11 9.45 0.37
C VAL A 63 -10.53 8.99 0.07
N CYS A 64 -11.23 9.74 -0.78
CA CYS A 64 -12.56 9.37 -1.24
C CYS A 64 -12.49 8.24 -2.26
N ILE A 65 -13.33 7.22 -2.10
CA ILE A 65 -13.47 6.14 -3.08
C ILE A 65 -13.91 6.70 -4.45
N PRO A 66 -15.03 7.44 -4.56
CA PRO A 66 -15.36 8.17 -5.79
C PRO A 66 -14.49 9.43 -5.94
N ALA A 67 -14.41 9.95 -7.17
CA ALA A 67 -13.80 11.25 -7.42
C ALA A 67 -14.54 12.35 -6.65
N LEU A 68 -13.80 13.26 -6.00
CA LEU A 68 -14.35 14.39 -5.27
C LEU A 68 -13.49 15.64 -5.44
N ARG A 69 -14.11 16.78 -5.75
CA ARG A 69 -13.47 18.12 -5.77
C ARG A 69 -12.12 18.18 -6.54
N GLY A 70 -12.03 17.48 -7.66
CA GLY A 70 -10.83 17.47 -8.51
C GLY A 70 -9.79 16.41 -8.13
N GLU A 71 -10.02 15.64 -7.07
CA GLU A 71 -9.23 14.45 -6.77
C GLU A 71 -9.74 13.26 -7.57
N ALA A 72 -8.78 12.49 -8.11
CA ALA A 72 -9.08 11.24 -8.80
C ALA A 72 -9.65 10.19 -7.82
N PRO A 73 -10.45 9.23 -8.30
CA PRO A 73 -10.93 8.13 -7.47
C PRO A 73 -9.80 7.41 -6.75
N ALA A 74 -10.08 6.87 -5.56
CA ALA A 74 -9.08 6.14 -4.75
C ALA A 74 -8.38 5.03 -5.54
N ALA A 75 -9.13 4.30 -6.38
CA ALA A 75 -8.60 3.22 -7.20
C ALA A 75 -7.49 3.69 -8.16
N ASP A 76 -7.69 4.83 -8.81
CA ASP A 76 -6.70 5.40 -9.74
C ASP A 76 -5.47 5.93 -9.00
N ARG A 77 -5.67 6.56 -7.85
CA ARG A 77 -4.58 7.03 -6.98
C ARG A 77 -3.73 5.86 -6.48
N LEU A 78 -4.39 4.80 -6.03
CA LEU A 78 -3.75 3.56 -5.57
C LEU A 78 -2.99 2.86 -6.72
N LEU A 79 -3.59 2.79 -7.91
CA LEU A 79 -2.97 2.22 -9.10
C LEU A 79 -1.68 2.95 -9.46
N LYS A 80 -1.69 4.30 -9.45
CA LYS A 80 -0.50 5.12 -9.72
C LYS A 80 0.61 4.88 -8.69
N LEU A 81 0.25 4.77 -7.41
CA LEU A 81 1.21 4.46 -6.35
C LEU A 81 1.84 3.08 -6.56
N LEU A 82 1.03 2.06 -6.86
CA LEU A 82 1.52 0.71 -7.14
C LEU A 82 2.45 0.71 -8.37
N ALA A 83 2.05 1.35 -9.48
CA ALA A 83 2.89 1.45 -10.66
C ALA A 83 4.26 2.10 -10.35
N ALA A 84 4.28 3.17 -9.57
CA ALA A 84 5.52 3.80 -9.12
C ALA A 84 6.36 2.89 -8.20
N ALA A 85 5.72 2.10 -7.34
CA ALA A 85 6.40 1.20 -6.39
C ALA A 85 7.07 0.00 -7.07
N TYR A 86 6.46 -0.55 -8.12
CA TYR A 86 7.04 -1.66 -8.88
C TYR A 86 7.95 -1.20 -10.03
N GLY A 87 7.86 0.06 -10.47
CA GLY A 87 8.70 0.61 -11.54
C GLY A 87 8.60 -0.24 -12.81
N ASP A 88 9.74 -0.65 -13.35
CA ASP A 88 9.81 -1.47 -14.57
C ASP A 88 9.16 -2.85 -14.42
N ALA A 89 8.99 -3.35 -13.19
CA ALA A 89 8.29 -4.61 -12.93
C ALA A 89 6.76 -4.47 -12.99
N TRP A 90 6.23 -3.24 -13.09
CA TRP A 90 4.79 -3.01 -13.11
C TRP A 90 4.13 -3.56 -14.39
N SER A 91 3.03 -4.27 -14.23
CA SER A 91 2.21 -4.74 -15.34
C SER A 91 0.77 -5.06 -14.90
N HIS A 92 -0.13 -5.23 -15.88
CA HIS A 92 -1.47 -5.75 -15.61
C HIS A 92 -1.45 -7.15 -14.96
N SER A 93 -0.43 -7.96 -15.24
CA SER A 93 -0.27 -9.28 -14.60
C SER A 93 0.02 -9.14 -13.11
N VAL A 94 0.87 -8.19 -12.71
CA VAL A 94 1.15 -7.89 -11.30
C VAL A 94 -0.12 -7.41 -10.59
N LEU A 95 -0.89 -6.51 -11.20
CA LEU A 95 -2.17 -6.06 -10.64
C LEU A 95 -3.14 -7.23 -10.42
N ASN A 96 -3.29 -8.11 -11.42
CA ASN A 96 -4.15 -9.28 -11.31
C ASN A 96 -3.68 -10.24 -10.21
N GLN A 97 -2.36 -10.43 -10.07
CA GLN A 97 -1.79 -11.26 -9.01
C GLN A 97 -2.02 -10.66 -7.61
N LEU A 98 -1.89 -9.34 -7.46
CA LEU A 98 -2.17 -8.63 -6.21
C LEU A 98 -3.64 -8.80 -5.79
N LEU A 99 -4.56 -8.57 -6.73
CA LEU A 99 -6.00 -8.74 -6.49
C LEU A 99 -6.37 -10.19 -6.18
N LYS A 100 -5.77 -11.16 -6.89
CA LYS A 100 -5.93 -12.58 -6.58
C LYS A 100 -5.47 -12.91 -5.17
N ASN A 101 -4.28 -12.46 -4.79
CA ASN A 101 -3.72 -12.71 -3.47
C ASN A 101 -4.53 -12.04 -2.36
N ALA A 102 -5.25 -10.95 -2.67
CA ALA A 102 -6.19 -10.28 -1.79
C ALA A 102 -7.63 -10.85 -1.83
N ASP A 103 -7.84 -12.09 -2.31
CA ASP A 103 -9.16 -12.74 -2.41
C ASP A 103 -10.19 -11.90 -3.22
N HIS A 104 -9.70 -11.28 -4.31
CA HIS A 104 -10.48 -10.39 -5.17
C HIS A 104 -10.13 -10.56 -6.67
N GLU A 105 -9.84 -11.80 -7.07
CA GLU A 105 -9.50 -12.17 -8.46
C GLU A 105 -10.62 -11.77 -9.45
N GLY A 106 -10.21 -11.31 -10.64
CA GLY A 106 -11.13 -10.96 -11.73
C GLY A 106 -11.97 -9.70 -11.52
N LYS A 107 -11.67 -8.90 -10.49
CA LYS A 107 -12.39 -7.68 -10.13
C LYS A 107 -11.46 -6.44 -10.14
N SER A 108 -11.98 -5.28 -9.75
CA SER A 108 -11.23 -4.00 -9.77
C SER A 108 -10.71 -3.60 -8.37
N LEU A 109 -9.70 -2.71 -8.34
CA LEU A 109 -9.27 -2.06 -7.09
C LEU A 109 -10.42 -1.28 -6.43
N GLU A 110 -11.31 -0.67 -7.21
CA GLU A 110 -12.46 0.06 -6.69
C GLU A 110 -13.41 -0.85 -5.89
N THR A 111 -13.79 -1.99 -6.47
CA THR A 111 -14.64 -2.96 -5.78
C THR A 111 -13.92 -3.60 -4.59
N TRP A 112 -12.59 -3.75 -4.65
CA TRP A 112 -11.82 -4.22 -3.49
C TRP A 112 -11.86 -3.19 -2.35
N LEU A 113 -11.62 -1.91 -2.64
CA LEU A 113 -11.67 -0.83 -1.66
C LEU A 113 -13.05 -0.72 -1.00
N ARG A 114 -14.11 -0.85 -1.79
CA ARG A 114 -15.49 -0.78 -1.30
C ARG A 114 -15.88 -2.01 -0.47
N ASP A 115 -15.63 -3.21 -0.98
CA ASP A 115 -16.29 -4.43 -0.46
C ASP A 115 -15.39 -5.27 0.47
N LYS A 116 -14.06 -5.20 0.30
CA LYS A 116 -13.12 -6.14 0.93
C LYS A 116 -12.08 -5.47 1.82
N PHE A 117 -11.53 -4.33 1.41
CA PHE A 117 -10.38 -3.70 2.05
C PHE A 117 -10.57 -3.56 3.56
N PHE A 118 -11.67 -2.94 4.00
CA PHE A 118 -11.83 -2.62 5.42
C PHE A 118 -12.04 -3.87 6.28
N SER A 119 -12.83 -4.85 5.81
CA SER A 119 -13.02 -6.10 6.55
C SER A 119 -11.72 -6.89 6.67
N GLN A 120 -10.92 -6.95 5.60
CA GLN A 120 -9.59 -7.55 5.61
C GLN A 120 -8.62 -6.78 6.51
N HIS A 121 -8.63 -5.45 6.45
CA HIS A 121 -7.77 -4.60 7.27
C HIS A 121 -8.08 -4.80 8.76
N CYS A 122 -9.35 -4.80 9.15
CA CYS A 122 -9.77 -5.16 10.50
C CYS A 122 -9.24 -6.54 10.92
N LYS A 123 -9.36 -7.56 10.08
CA LYS A 123 -8.87 -8.91 10.39
C LYS A 123 -7.36 -8.97 10.60
N ILE A 124 -6.57 -8.32 9.71
CA ILE A 124 -5.10 -8.28 9.80
C ILE A 124 -4.65 -7.63 11.10
N PHE A 125 -5.35 -6.57 11.53
CA PHE A 125 -5.03 -5.82 12.75
C PHE A 125 -5.87 -6.25 13.97
N GLN A 126 -6.37 -7.50 13.98
CA GLN A 126 -7.10 -8.08 15.12
C GLN A 126 -8.25 -7.19 15.65
N HIS A 127 -9.06 -6.66 14.74
CA HIS A 127 -10.16 -5.73 15.00
C HIS A 127 -9.74 -4.42 15.69
N ARG A 128 -8.47 -4.03 15.55
CA ARG A 128 -7.91 -2.73 15.97
C ARG A 128 -7.28 -2.03 14.76
N PRO A 129 -8.06 -1.71 13.72
CA PRO A 129 -7.54 -1.08 12.53
C PRO A 129 -7.00 0.31 12.86
N PHE A 130 -5.99 0.75 12.10
CA PHE A 130 -5.51 2.14 12.17
C PHE A 130 -5.99 2.98 10.99
N ILE A 131 -6.57 2.36 9.96
CA ILE A 131 -7.31 3.02 8.88
C ILE A 131 -8.80 2.84 9.14
N TRP A 132 -9.56 3.93 9.01
CA TRP A 132 -11.00 3.93 9.20
C TRP A 132 -11.70 4.07 7.85
N HIS A 133 -12.69 3.21 7.61
CA HIS A 133 -13.59 3.33 6.45
C HIS A 133 -14.91 3.92 6.94
N ILE A 134 -15.18 5.16 6.52
CA ILE A 134 -16.40 5.89 6.87
C ILE A 134 -17.37 5.75 5.71
N TRP A 135 -18.55 5.20 5.98
CA TRP A 135 -19.61 4.99 5.01
C TRP A 135 -20.97 5.10 5.71
N ASP A 136 -22.00 5.51 4.97
CA ASP A 136 -23.37 5.70 5.45
C ASP A 136 -24.23 4.42 5.44
N GLY A 137 -23.74 3.33 4.84
CA GLY A 137 -24.38 2.02 4.82
C GLY A 137 -25.17 1.69 3.56
#